data_AF-A0A1Z4NKD7-F1
#
_entry.id   AF-A0A1Z4NKD7-F1
#
_cell.length_a   1.000
_cell.length_b   1.000
_cell.length_c   1.000
_cell.angle_alpha   90.00
_cell.angle_beta   90.00
_cell.angle_gamma   90.00
#
_symmetry.space_group_name_H-M   'P 1'
#
loop_
_entity.id
_entity.type
_entity.pdbx_description
1 polymer ?
#
loop_
_entity_poly.entity_id
_entity_poly.type
_entity_poly.pdbx_seq_one_letter_code
_entity_poly.pdbx_strand_id
1 'polypeptide(L)'
;MQDTRLNILVSAIAQRSQQWLSNPWRRISMIIISFLFGVFMGTAISTTAGQRATLDIYIAAILTAVAEIISFIFYRRSSMKRGGWVEMINIFKIGFIYSLFIEAFKLGS
;
A
#
# COMPACT_ATOMS: atom_id res chain seq x y z
N MET A 1 -8.30 30.49 -6.19
CA MET A 1 -7.06 29.85 -6.70
C MET A 1 -7.27 29.68 -8.19
N GLN A 2 -6.39 30.21 -9.05
CA GLN A 2 -6.57 30.14 -10.50
C GLN A 2 -6.43 28.69 -10.97
N ASP A 3 -7.45 28.18 -11.67
CA ASP A 3 -7.38 26.89 -12.33
C ASP A 3 -6.41 26.97 -13.49
N THR A 4 -5.14 26.63 -13.22
CA THR A 4 -4.18 26.39 -14.28
C THR A 4 -4.64 25.19 -15.11
N ARG A 5 -4.35 25.19 -16.41
CA ARG A 5 -4.67 24.06 -17.31
C ARG A 5 -4.18 22.70 -16.78
N LEU A 6 -3.09 22.71 -16.02
CA LEU A 6 -2.54 21.56 -15.31
C LEU A 6 -3.48 21.07 -14.19
N ASN A 7 -4.05 21.98 -13.40
CA ASN A 7 -5.01 21.64 -12.36
C ASN A 7 -6.28 20.98 -12.95
N ILE A 8 -6.76 21.50 -14.08
CA ILE A 8 -7.91 20.92 -14.80
C ILE A 8 -7.57 19.52 -15.34
N LEU A 9 -6.38 19.32 -15.91
CA LEU A 9 -5.94 18.00 -16.38
C LEU A 9 -5.82 17.00 -15.22
N VAL A 10 -5.14 17.39 -14.14
CA VAL A 10 -4.94 16.51 -12.97
C VAL A 10 -6.27 16.15 -12.31
N SER A 11 -7.17 17.12 -12.13
CA SER A 11 -8.50 16.86 -11.56
C SER A 11 -9.36 15.98 -12.48
N ALA A 12 -9.33 16.19 -13.80
CA ALA A 12 -10.04 15.35 -14.77
C ALA A 12 -9.51 13.91 -14.77
N ILE A 13 -8.20 13.71 -14.68
CA ILE A 13 -7.58 12.38 -14.56
C ILE A 13 -8.02 11.71 -13.27
N ALA A 14 -7.95 12.40 -12.13
CA ALA A 14 -8.35 11.86 -10.84
C ALA A 14 -9.83 11.45 -10.83
N GLN A 15 -10.72 12.26 -11.40
CA GLN A 15 -12.14 11.97 -11.48
C GLN A 15 -12.44 10.77 -12.40
N ARG A 16 -11.76 10.67 -13.54
CA ARG A 16 -11.88 9.50 -14.44
C ARG A 16 -11.35 8.23 -13.78
N SER A 17 -10.23 8.29 -13.08
CA SER A 17 -9.70 7.15 -12.32
C SER A 17 -10.67 6.70 -11.22
N GLN A 18 -11.29 7.65 -10.50
CA GLN A 18 -12.30 7.36 -9.49
C GLN A 18 -13.54 6.70 -10.11
N GLN A 19 -14.02 7.21 -11.25
CA GLN A 19 -15.14 6.62 -11.98
C GLN A 19 -14.81 5.23 -12.52
N TRP A 20 -13.58 5.00 -13.00
CA TRP A 20 -13.14 3.69 -13.47
C TRP A 20 -13.10 2.64 -12.35
N LEU A 21 -12.74 3.07 -11.14
CA LEU A 21 -12.76 2.26 -9.92
C LEU A 21 -14.15 2.08 -9.30
N SER A 22 -15.20 2.72 -9.84
CA SER A 22 -16.56 2.55 -9.34
C SER A 22 -17.18 1.20 -9.72
N ASN A 23 -16.67 0.54 -10.77
CA ASN A 23 -17.12 -0.78 -11.17
C ASN A 23 -16.69 -1.82 -10.11
N PRO A 24 -17.64 -2.54 -9.47
CA PRO A 24 -17.36 -3.43 -8.35
C PRO A 24 -16.37 -4.54 -8.69
N TRP A 25 -16.44 -5.10 -9.91
CA TRP A 25 -15.53 -6.16 -10.35
C TRP A 25 -14.09 -5.64 -10.48
N ARG A 26 -13.90 -4.46 -11.07
CA ARG A 26 -12.57 -3.85 -11.21
C ARG A 26 -11.99 -3.47 -9.87
N ARG A 27 -12.81 -2.97 -8.94
CA ARG A 27 -12.37 -2.66 -7.58
C ARG A 27 -11.88 -3.92 -6.86
N ILE A 28 -12.61 -5.03 -6.93
CA ILE A 28 -12.19 -6.31 -6.33
C ILE A 28 -10.88 -6.80 -6.95
N SER A 29 -10.76 -6.77 -8.29
CA SER A 29 -9.51 -7.17 -8.95
C SER A 29 -8.33 -6.31 -8.50
N MET A 30 -8.48 -4.99 -8.41
CA MET A 30 -7.42 -4.11 -7.95
C MET A 30 -7.07 -4.32 -6.48
N ILE A 31 -8.06 -4.61 -5.64
CA ILE A 31 -7.85 -4.98 -4.23
C ILE A 31 -6.99 -6.26 -4.14
N ILE A 32 -7.35 -7.30 -4.90
CA ILE A 32 -6.61 -8.57 -4.93
C ILE A 32 -5.18 -8.35 -5.46
N ILE A 33 -5.02 -7.62 -6.56
CA ILE A 33 -3.71 -7.29 -7.12
C ILE A 33 -2.86 -6.54 -6.08
N SER A 34 -3.45 -5.56 -5.40
CA SER A 34 -2.77 -4.78 -4.37
C SER A 34 -2.32 -5.65 -3.19
N PHE A 35 -3.17 -6.59 -2.78
CA PHE A 35 -2.84 -7.56 -1.73
C PHE A 35 -1.69 -8.48 -2.14
N LEU A 36 -1.80 -9.11 -3.32
CA LEU A 36 -0.77 -10.01 -3.86
C LEU A 36 0.56 -9.29 -4.09
N PHE A 37 0.51 -8.04 -4.57
CA PHE A 37 1.69 -7.21 -4.73
C PHE A 37 2.35 -6.89 -3.38
N GLY A 38 1.55 -6.65 -2.33
CA GLY A 38 2.03 -6.54 -0.96
C GLY A 38 2.79 -7.77 -0.51
N VAL A 39 2.21 -8.95 -0.73
CA VAL A 39 2.85 -10.23 -0.39
C VAL A 39 4.17 -10.41 -1.14
N PHE A 40 4.17 -10.18 -2.46
CA PHE A 40 5.38 -10.25 -3.28
C PHE A 40 6.48 -9.33 -2.73
N MET A 41 6.15 -8.07 -2.42
CA MET A 41 7.13 -7.11 -1.93
C MET A 41 7.69 -7.50 -0.55
N GLY A 42 6.85 -8.11 0.31
CA GLY A 42 7.28 -8.68 1.60
C GLY A 42 8.39 -9.71 1.40
N THR A 43 8.13 -10.68 0.51
CA THR A 43 9.11 -11.72 0.20
C THR A 43 10.40 -11.19 -0.42
N ALA A 44 10.30 -10.22 -1.34
CA ALA A 44 11.47 -9.62 -1.98
C ALA A 44 12.35 -8.85 -0.98
N ILE A 45 11.73 -8.12 -0.05
CA ILE A 45 12.46 -7.38 0.98
C ILE A 45 13.11 -8.34 1.98
N SER A 46 12.39 -9.35 2.45
CA SER A 46 12.92 -10.31 3.42
C SER A 46 14.07 -11.13 2.86
N THR A 47 13.96 -11.61 1.61
CA THR A 47 15.07 -12.31 0.95
C THR A 47 16.29 -11.41 0.78
N THR A 48 16.09 -10.12 0.46
CA THR A 48 17.21 -9.16 0.33
C THR A 48 17.83 -8.79 1.69
N ALA A 49 17.00 -8.63 2.72
CA ALA A 49 17.43 -8.30 4.08
C ALA A 49 18.17 -9.48 4.74
N GLY A 50 17.62 -10.69 4.62
CA GLY A 50 18.19 -11.92 5.16
C GLY A 50 19.57 -12.25 4.60
N GLN A 51 19.87 -11.86 3.36
CA GLN A 51 21.22 -12.00 2.78
C GLN A 51 22.26 -11.09 3.44
N ARG A 52 21.85 -9.97 4.08
CA ARG A 52 22.76 -8.94 4.60
C ARG A 52 22.90 -8.93 6.12
N ALA A 53 22.05 -9.64 6.87
CA ALA A 53 22.08 -10.01 8.30
C ALA A 53 22.42 -8.91 9.37
N THR A 54 22.81 -7.71 8.96
CA THR A 54 23.34 -6.62 9.80
C THR A 54 22.46 -5.38 9.78
N LEU A 55 21.49 -5.32 8.87
CA LEU A 55 20.63 -4.16 8.65
C LEU A 55 19.21 -4.32 9.24
N ASP A 56 18.93 -5.42 9.95
CA ASP A 56 17.58 -5.78 10.41
C ASP A 56 16.93 -4.70 11.27
N ILE A 57 17.68 -4.06 12.17
CA ILE A 57 17.16 -3.00 13.05
C ILE A 57 16.75 -1.76 12.24
N TYR A 58 17.58 -1.35 11.27
CA TYR A 58 17.29 -0.17 10.44
C TYR A 58 16.13 -0.44 9.49
N ILE A 59 16.08 -1.63 8.90
CA ILE A 59 14.99 -2.04 8.00
C ILE A 59 13.69 -2.12 8.79
N ALA A 60 13.69 -2.73 9.98
CA ALA A 60 12.52 -2.77 10.85
C ALA A 60 12.01 -1.36 11.19
N ALA A 61 12.91 -0.44 11.59
CA ALA A 61 12.54 0.94 11.90
C ALA A 61 11.90 1.66 10.70
N ILE A 62 12.48 1.52 9.51
CA ILE A 62 11.94 2.12 8.28
C ILE A 62 10.57 1.52 7.93
N LEU A 63 10.43 0.19 7.98
CA LEU A 63 9.18 -0.49 7.66
C LEU A 63 8.07 -0.11 8.64
N THR A 64 8.37 -0.04 9.94
CA THR A 64 7.41 0.42 10.96
C THR A 64 7.01 1.87 10.71
N ALA A 65 7.96 2.77 10.41
CA ALA A 65 7.65 4.16 10.10
C ALA A 65 6.75 4.30 8.86
N VAL A 66 7.02 3.55 7.79
CA VAL A 66 6.18 3.54 6.58
C VAL A 66 4.79 2.99 6.89
N ALA A 67 4.69 1.90 7.65
CA ALA A 67 3.41 1.32 8.04
C ALA A 67 2.57 2.31 8.87
N GLU A 68 3.21 3.05 9.78
CA GLU A 68 2.56 4.06 10.60
C GLU A 68 2.10 5.27 9.77
N ILE A 69 2.91 5.75 8.83
CA ILE A 69 2.50 6.83 7.91
C ILE A 69 1.27 6.41 7.10
N ILE A 70 1.23 5.17 6.58
CA ILE A 70 0.06 4.66 5.84
C ILE A 70 -1.16 4.59 6.75
N SER A 71 -1.01 4.10 7.99
CA SER A 71 -2.10 4.06 8.98
C SER A 71 -2.60 5.46 9.30
N PHE A 72 -1.71 6.41 9.57
CA PHE A 72 -2.04 7.80 9.83
C PHE A 72 -2.84 8.41 8.68
N ILE A 73 -2.40 8.22 7.43
CA ILE A 73 -3.12 8.72 6.25
C ILE A 73 -4.51 8.07 6.12
N PHE A 74 -4.61 6.76 6.38
CA PHE A 74 -5.86 6.00 6.27
C PHE A 74 -6.88 6.40 7.34
N TYR A 75 -6.45 6.56 8.60
CA TYR A 75 -7.32 6.89 9.72
C TYR A 75 -7.63 8.39 9.83
N ARG A 76 -6.76 9.28 9.35
CA ARG A 76 -7.03 10.73 9.32
C ARG A 76 -8.10 11.11 8.30
N ARG A 77 -8.34 10.28 7.28
CA ARG A 77 -9.45 10.49 6.34
C ARG A 77 -10.76 9.92 6.90
N SER A 78 -11.80 10.76 6.97
CA SER A 78 -13.16 10.33 7.28
C SER A 78 -13.61 9.19 6.35
N SER A 79 -14.31 8.19 6.91
CA SER A 79 -14.81 7.00 6.22
C SER A 79 -15.55 7.34 4.91
N MET A 80 -16.24 8.48 4.88
CA MET A 80 -17.04 8.98 3.76
C MET A 80 -16.21 9.53 2.58
N LYS A 81 -14.93 9.86 2.76
CA LYS A 81 -14.01 10.39 1.72
C LYS A 81 -12.88 9.44 1.37
N ARG A 82 -12.99 8.16 1.73
CA ARG A 82 -12.01 7.14 1.37
C ARG A 82 -12.11 6.85 -0.13
N GLY A 83 -11.18 7.41 -0.91
CA GLY A 83 -11.04 7.06 -2.32
C GLY A 83 -10.46 5.66 -2.48
N GLY A 84 -10.81 4.96 -3.57
CA GLY A 84 -10.37 3.58 -3.82
C GLY A 84 -8.85 3.38 -3.77
N TRP A 85 -8.08 4.41 -4.14
CA TRP A 85 -6.62 4.39 -4.05
C TRP A 85 -6.08 4.28 -2.62
N VAL A 86 -6.73 4.95 -1.65
CA VAL A 86 -6.30 4.90 -0.23
C VAL A 86 -6.58 3.52 0.36
N GLU A 87 -7.68 2.90 -0.06
CA GLU A 87 -8.01 1.52 0.29
C GLU A 87 -6.98 0.54 -0.28
N MET A 88 -6.58 0.68 -1.54
CA MET A 88 -5.53 -0.14 -2.16
C MET A 88 -4.21 -0.07 -1.39
N ILE A 89 -3.72 1.13 -1.07
CA ILE A 89 -2.47 1.31 -0.30
C ILE A 89 -2.57 0.62 1.07
N ASN A 90 -3.72 0.69 1.73
CA ASN A 90 -3.92 0.00 3.00
C ASN A 90 -3.94 -1.52 2.84
N ILE A 91 -4.54 -2.05 1.76
CA ILE A 91 -4.56 -3.48 1.48
C ILE A 91 -3.18 -4.00 1.06
N PHE A 92 -2.42 -3.21 0.31
CA PHE A 92 -1.01 -3.47 0.05
C PHE A 92 -0.22 -3.61 1.36
N LYS A 93 -0.39 -2.65 2.28
CA LYS A 93 0.23 -2.71 3.62
C LYS A 93 -0.14 -4.00 4.35
N ILE A 94 -1.41 -4.41 4.32
CA ILE A 94 -1.87 -5.65 4.96
C ILE A 94 -1.17 -6.87 4.34
N GLY A 95 -1.15 -7.01 3.01
CA GLY A 95 -0.47 -8.11 2.33
C GLY A 95 1.03 -8.15 2.61
N PHE A 96 1.66 -6.97 2.67
CA PHE A 96 3.07 -6.80 2.99
C PHE A 96 3.40 -7.29 4.40
N ILE A 97 2.68 -6.80 5.42
CA ILE A 97 2.88 -7.20 6.82
C ILE A 97 2.63 -8.71 6.99
N TYR A 98 1.57 -9.23 6.36
CA TYR A 98 1.24 -10.65 6.40
C TYR A 98 2.39 -11.53 5.89
N SER A 99 3.01 -11.16 4.78
CA SER A 99 4.16 -11.88 4.23
C SER A 99 5.37 -11.86 5.15
N LEU A 100 5.67 -10.71 5.77
CA LEU A 100 6.80 -10.61 6.71
C LEU A 100 6.61 -11.54 7.91
N PHE A 101 5.39 -11.65 8.44
CA PHE A 101 5.10 -12.60 9.51
C PHE A 101 5.29 -14.05 9.06
N ILE A 102 4.84 -14.42 7.86
CA ILE A 102 5.04 -15.78 7.32
C ILE A 102 6.53 -16.11 7.24
N GLU A 103 7.36 -15.19 6.76
CA GLU A 103 8.80 -15.44 6.62
C GLU A 103 9.52 -15.48 7.96
N ALA A 104 9.12 -14.64 8.92
CA ALA A 104 9.60 -14.75 10.29
C ALA A 104 9.26 -16.12 10.91
N PHE A 105 8.04 -16.62 10.69
CA PHE A 105 7.65 -17.97 11.12
C PHE A 105 8.48 -19.06 10.46
N LYS A 106 8.76 -18.95 9.15
CA LYS A 106 9.59 -19.92 8.41
C LYS A 106 11.04 -20.00 8.92
N LEU A 107 11.57 -18.88 9.43
CA LEU A 107 12.94 -18.81 9.95
C LEU A 107 13.03 -19.18 11.44
N GLY A 108 11.92 -19.10 12.17
CA GLY A 108 11.85 -19.40 13.60
C GLY A 108 11.48 -20.84 13.96
N SER A 109 11.15 -21.69 12.98
CA SER A 109 10.90 -23.14 13.14
C SER A 109 12.09 -23.97 12.66
#